data_AF-A0A3N2LUN2-F1
#
_entry.id   AF-A0A3N2LUN2-F1
#
_cell.length_a   1.000
_cell.length_b   1.000
_cell.length_c   1.000
_cell.angle_alpha   90.00
_cell.angle_beta   90.00
_cell.angle_gamma   90.00
#
_symmetry.space_group_name_H-M   'P 1'
#
loop_
_entity.id
_entity.type
_entity.pdbx_description
1 polymer ?
#
loop_
_entity_poly.entity_id
_entity_poly.type
_entity_poly.pdbx_seq_one_letter_code
_entity_poly.pdbx_strand_id
1 'polypeptide(L)' 'MDSLLKLPEGAAYRESNDRAHVEATHQGGVIYITGTCDSLQRQVEYYEALYHTARNALEQKQDELNRAEEGRR' A
#
# COMPACT_ATOMS: atom_id res chain seq x y z
N MET A 1 -9.74 -29.65 4.72
CA MET A 1 -9.55 -28.35 5.38
C MET A 1 -10.04 -28.52 6.80
N ASP A 2 -9.14 -28.59 7.77
CA ASP A 2 -9.53 -28.78 9.18
C ASP A 2 -10.09 -27.47 9.74
N SER A 3 -11.18 -27.59 10.49
CA SER A 3 -11.86 -26.44 11.08
C SER A 3 -11.07 -25.92 12.28
N LEU A 4 -10.82 -24.61 12.32
CA LEU A 4 -10.24 -23.90 13.47
C LEU A 4 -11.01 -24.15 14.78
N LEU A 5 -12.31 -24.46 14.70
CA LEU A 5 -13.15 -24.81 15.86
C LEU A 5 -12.73 -26.12 16.54
N LYS A 6 -11.97 -26.98 15.85
CA LYS A 6 -11.45 -28.24 16.39
C LYS A 6 -10.07 -28.10 17.00
N LEU A 7 -9.45 -26.92 16.92
CA LEU A 7 -8.10 -26.67 17.42
C LEU A 7 -8.14 -26.16 18.87
N PRO A 8 -7.10 -26.46 19.68
CA PRO A 8 -7.04 -26.02 21.08
C PRO A 8 -7.05 -24.50 21.22
N GLU A 9 -7.36 -24.03 22.43
CA GLU A 9 -7.34 -22.61 22.77
C GLU A 9 -5.95 -21.99 22.51
N GLY A 10 -5.93 -20.83 21.86
CA GLY A 10 -4.68 -20.19 21.43
C GLY A 10 -4.14 -20.68 20.07
N ALA A 11 -4.82 -21.62 19.40
CA ALA A 11 -4.50 -21.94 18.02
C ALA A 11 -4.76 -20.76 17.08
N ALA A 12 -3.84 -20.55 16.14
CA ALA A 12 -3.91 -19.52 15.12
C ALA A 12 -3.73 -20.14 13.74
N TYR A 13 -4.57 -19.74 12.79
CA TYR A 13 -4.36 -19.96 11.37
C TYR A 13 -3.93 -18.66 10.73
N ARG A 14 -2.93 -18.73 9.86
CA ARG A 14 -2.36 -17.58 9.19
C ARG A 14 -2.16 -17.88 7.73
N GLU A 15 -2.72 -17.05 6.88
CA GLU A 15 -2.50 -17.07 5.45
C GLU A 15 -2.01 -15.69 5.01
N SER A 16 -1.00 -15.68 4.14
CA SER A 16 -0.47 -14.46 3.54
C SER A 16 -0.38 -14.67 2.04
N ASN A 17 -0.84 -13.68 1.29
CA ASN A 17 -0.61 -13.60 -0.15
C ASN A 17 0.08 -12.26 -0.44
N ASP A 18 1.36 -12.17 -0.05
CA ASP A 18 2.29 -11.02 -0.09
C ASP A 18 1.75 -9.68 0.47
N ARG A 19 0.65 -9.21 -0.10
CA ARG A 19 -0.01 -7.92 0.05
C ARG A 19 -1.24 -7.96 0.94
N ALA A 20 -1.76 -9.16 1.18
CA ALA A 20 -2.90 -9.38 2.06
C ALA A 20 -2.54 -10.46 3.08
N HIS A 21 -2.90 -10.19 4.33
CA HIS A 21 -2.69 -11.08 5.45
C HIS A 21 -4.01 -11.33 6.14
N VAL A 22 -4.27 -12.60 6.46
CA VAL A 22 -5.40 -12.98 7.29
C VAL A 22 -4.90 -13.87 8.41
N GLU A 23 -5.29 -13.51 9.63
CA GLU A 23 -5.06 -14.30 10.81
C GLU A 23 -6.39 -14.61 11.48
N ALA A 24 -6.61 -15.89 11.78
CA ALA A 24 -7.76 -16.34 12.54
C ALA A 24 -7.29 -16.96 13.85
N THR A 25 -7.77 -16.42 14.98
CA THR A 25 -7.39 -16.90 16.33
C THR A 25 -8.62 -17.39 17.09
N HIS A 26 -8.44 -18.46 17.86
CA HIS A 26 -9.49 -19.00 18.73
C HIS A 26 -9.23 -18.62 20.19
N GLN A 27 -10.17 -17.87 20.79
CA GLN A 27 -10.11 -17.43 22.18
C GLN A 27 -11.48 -17.61 22.84
N GLY A 28 -11.57 -18.40 23.92
CA GLY A 28 -12.80 -18.56 24.69
C GLY A 28 -14.03 -19.02 23.89
N GLY A 29 -13.86 -19.87 22.87
CA GLY A 29 -14.97 -20.33 22.03
C GLY A 29 -15.34 -19.38 20.88
N VAL A 30 -14.65 -18.24 20.75
CA VAL A 30 -14.86 -17.24 19.69
C VAL A 30 -13.70 -17.29 18.70
N ILE A 31 -14.02 -17.22 17.41
CA ILE A 31 -13.02 -17.03 16.35
C ILE A 31 -12.92 -15.53 16.04
N TYR A 32 -11.73 -14.97 16.20
CA TYR A 32 -11.40 -13.62 15.74
C TYR A 32 -10.70 -13.72 14.40
N ILE A 33 -11.12 -12.90 13.43
CA ILE A 33 -10.50 -12.81 12.12
C ILE A 33 -9.95 -11.40 11.94
N THR A 34 -8.64 -11.30 11.77
CA THR A 34 -7.93 -10.04 11.52
C THR A 34 -7.35 -10.09 10.11
N GLY A 35 -7.79 -9.15 9.27
CA GLY A 35 -7.26 -8.97 7.91
C GLY A 35 -6.47 -7.68 7.81
N THR A 36 -5.29 -7.71 7.21
CA THR A 36 -4.52 -6.50 6.84
C THR A 36 -4.14 -6.54 5.37
N CYS A 37 -4.09 -5.37 4.73
CA CYS A 37 -3.60 -5.24 3.36
C CYS A 37 -2.93 -3.87 3.13
N ASP A 38 -2.07 -3.80 2.13
CA ASP A 38 -1.29 -2.61 1.77
C ASP A 38 -1.96 -1.73 0.69
N SER A 39 -3.22 -2.00 0.35
CA SER A 39 -3.92 -1.39 -0.79
C SER A 39 -3.93 0.15 -0.74
N LEU A 40 -4.11 0.74 0.45
CA LEU A 40 -4.09 2.19 0.64
C LEU A 40 -2.68 2.77 0.49
N GLN A 41 -1.68 2.14 1.09
CA GLN A 41 -0.30 2.56 0.95
C GLN A 41 0.13 2.57 -0.53
N ARG A 42 -0.25 1.54 -1.27
CA ARG A 42 0.03 1.44 -2.71
C ARG A 42 -0.62 2.54 -3.54
N GLN A 43 -1.84 2.95 -3.19
CA GLN A 43 -2.49 4.08 -3.86
C GLN A 43 -1.75 5.39 -3.59
N VAL A 44 -1.30 5.62 -2.36
CA VAL A 44 -0.50 6.80 -2.00
C VAL A 44 0.78 6.83 -2.83
N GLU A 45 1.56 5.75 -2.83
CA GLU A 45 2.82 5.65 -3.59
C GLU A 45 2.63 5.91 -5.09
N TYR A 46 1.53 5.41 -5.66
CA TYR A 46 1.19 5.64 -7.07
C TYR A 46 0.93 7.12 -7.37
N TYR A 47 0.10 7.77 -6.56
CA TYR A 47 -0.23 9.17 -6.78
C TYR A 47 0.93 10.11 -6.46
N GLU A 48 1.78 9.77 -5.48
CA GLU A 48 3.03 10.49 -5.20
C GLU A 48 3.96 10.43 -6.41
N ALA A 49 4.14 9.26 -7.02
CA ALA A 49 4.97 9.10 -8.22
C ALA A 49 4.44 9.97 -9.38
N LEU A 50 3.13 9.94 -9.64
CA LEU A 50 2.50 10.78 -10.66
C LEU A 50 2.71 12.27 -10.39
N TYR A 51 2.52 12.70 -9.14
CA TYR A 51 2.71 14.08 -8.74
C TYR A 51 4.16 14.54 -8.96
N HIS A 52 5.13 13.73 -8.54
CA HIS A 52 6.54 14.05 -8.73
C HIS A 52 6.92 14.13 -10.21
N THR A 53 6.44 13.21 -11.04
CA THR A 53 6.67 13.26 -12.49
C THR A 53 6.10 14.55 -13.10
N ALA A 54 4.85 14.89 -12.77
CA ALA A 54 4.20 16.10 -13.30
C ALA A 54 4.93 17.37 -12.84
N ARG A 55 5.27 17.45 -11.56
CA ARG A 55 6.00 18.59 -10.99
C ARG A 55 7.35 18.79 -11.66
N ASN A 56 8.14 17.73 -11.79
CA ASN A 56 9.47 17.80 -12.42
C ASN A 56 9.38 18.23 -13.89
N ALA A 57 8.36 17.75 -14.62
CA ALA A 57 8.15 18.16 -16.02
C ALA A 57 7.77 19.65 -16.13
N LEU A 58 6.97 20.17 -15.19
CA LEU A 58 6.63 21.59 -15.14
C LEU A 58 7.84 22.45 -14.80
N GLU A 59 8.66 22.06 -13.82
CA GLU A 59 9.90 22.75 -13.46
C GLU A 59 10.87 22.81 -14.65
N GLN A 60 11.08 21.69 -15.34
CA GLN A 60 11.92 21.66 -16.55
C GLN A 60 11.39 22.59 -17.64
N LYS A 61 10.08 22.62 -17.87
CA LYS A 61 9.47 23.52 -18.86
C LYS A 61 9.66 24.98 -18.49
N GLN A 62 9.52 25.32 -17.21
CA GLN A 62 9.74 26.69 -16.74
C GLN A 62 11.20 27.11 -16.93
N ASP A 63 12.15 26.24 -16.61
CA ASP A 63 13.58 26.49 -16.80
C ASP A 63 13.93 26.68 -18.29
N GLU A 64 13.37 25.86 -19.17
CA GLU A 64 13.53 26.00 -20.63
C GLU A 64 13.03 27.37 -21.12
N LEU A 65 11.85 27.80 -20.65
CA LEU A 65 11.28 29.10 -21.00
C LEU A 65 12.15 30.25 -20.51
N ASN A 66 12.57 30.22 -19.24
CA ASN A 66 13.42 31.25 -18.66
C ASN A 66 14.73 31.40 -19.45
N ARG A 67 15.40 30.29 -19.79
CA ARG A 67 16.63 30.30 -20.60
C ARG A 67 16.40 30.84 -22.01
N ALA A 68 15.26 30.52 -22.63
CA ALA A 68 14.90 31.03 -23.94
C ALA A 68 14.62 32.54 -23.92
N GLU A 69 14.05 33.07 -22.84
CA GLU A 69 13.85 34.52 -22.65
C GLU A 69 15.16 35.26 -22.40
N GLU A 70 16.06 34.70 -21.58
CA GLU A 70 17.39 35.25 -21.33
C GLU A 70 18.23 35.30 -22.61
N GLY A 71 18.22 34.25 -23.43
CA GLY A 71 18.93 34.23 -24.71
C GLY A 71 18.36 35.15 -25.79
N ARG A 72 17.18 35.75 -25.57
CA ARG A 72 16.57 36.74 -26.49
C ARG A 72 16.88 38.19 -26.10
N ARG A 73 17.46 38.44 -24.93
CA ARG A 73 17.86 39.77 -24.44
C ARG A 73 19.32 40.05 -24.77
#